data_AF-A0A960NVR6-F1
#
_entry.id   AF-A0A960NVR6-F1
#
_cell.length_a   1.000
_cell.length_b   1.000
_cell.length_c   1.000
_cell.angle_alpha   90.00
_cell.angle_beta   90.00
_cell.angle_gamma   90.00
#
_symmetry.space_group_name_H-M   'P 1'
#
loop_
_entity.id
_entity.type
_entity.pdbx_description
1 polymer ?
#
loop_
_entity_poly.entity_id
_entity_poly.type
_entity_poly.pdbx_seq_one_letter_code
_entity_poly.pdbx_strand_id
1 'polypeptide(L)'
;MKLRYRLFLWVAIVFAITFFASFYLEGHLTRINLEKTYQELMEKLGELNQEKTEAVEAYLGDVLYKLQAEVDSVLQGVSKYPLIRKGFDPTLENLEKGNWLDSASLMITNRWIDYVQSTNEENLTSEIIIDKNELSNTLHFPIHDYFHLVAIQEEKGWSKPYVGIGFDMSSLHGKEEDAPQRGEQYFIFFTPQTLLDFKVTIDLNQSLDLSINLLEPFLKWVELPEETFFLKRFLDQIFAAQKILSNDPTLLPSGDKWDQMIQQKLKSAEGKKTFSYFKPSDVSGKSSEDFYYIDQVKYYVKEYIEDYNKTGLIWGLSLLTKSDLFGSDPLGENAPIGMGTIDRDTYHGKGLISASVFFKDPKYDVSEEIKKMDALPDDYLTTHLDVITPPEMDHVFFGNSLRLISGSNKRTGFLTIGTHGGPIIGSLARSTHQTALFVAKNRIINVRDSEGKEVEGKEWYQIPVETLLSQPSGLVTVGDKEYFFLHIVPYKNVDLHFFIFNPKEKEFAFINSVNKGSKEIIEKLSFQMRLAAVGGLVF
;
A
#
# COMPACT_ATOMS: atom_id res chain seq x y z
N MET A 1 -57.44 -73.57 -25.18
CA MET A 1 -57.14 -72.34 -24.39
C MET A 1 -55.84 -72.42 -23.58
N LYS A 2 -55.55 -73.50 -22.83
CA LYS A 2 -54.34 -73.61 -21.97
C LYS A 2 -53.00 -73.40 -22.68
N LEU A 3 -52.84 -73.88 -23.93
CA LEU A 3 -51.59 -73.71 -24.68
C LEU A 3 -51.34 -72.25 -25.10
N ARG A 4 -52.39 -71.55 -25.56
CA ARG A 4 -52.32 -70.12 -25.92
C ARG A 4 -51.98 -69.25 -24.73
N TYR A 5 -52.56 -69.54 -23.56
CA TYR A 5 -52.27 -68.81 -22.31
C TYR A 5 -50.82 -68.99 -21.87
N ARG A 6 -50.27 -70.21 -21.95
CA ARG A 6 -48.84 -70.46 -21.68
C ARG A 6 -47.93 -69.75 -22.68
N LEU A 7 -48.31 -69.71 -23.95
CA LEU A 7 -47.53 -69.02 -24.97
C LEU A 7 -47.53 -67.49 -24.76
N PHE A 8 -48.67 -66.91 -24.42
CA PHE A 8 -48.77 -65.49 -24.02
C PHE A 8 -47.96 -65.17 -22.76
N LEU A 9 -47.99 -66.06 -21.75
CA LEU A 9 -47.19 -65.89 -20.54
C LEU A 9 -45.68 -65.90 -20.86
N TRP A 10 -45.23 -66.82 -21.71
CA TRP A 10 -43.83 -66.87 -22.15
C TRP A 10 -43.42 -65.63 -22.95
N VAL A 11 -44.27 -65.15 -23.86
CA VAL A 11 -44.02 -63.91 -24.59
C VAL A 11 -43.93 -62.73 -23.63
N ALA A 12 -44.85 -62.62 -22.65
CA ALA A 12 -44.82 -61.56 -21.65
C ALA A 12 -43.56 -61.61 -20.75
N ILE A 13 -43.13 -62.80 -20.32
CA ILE A 13 -41.92 -62.99 -19.52
C ILE A 13 -40.68 -62.58 -20.33
N VAL A 14 -40.57 -63.04 -21.59
CA VAL A 14 -39.45 -62.68 -22.46
C VAL A 14 -39.44 -61.17 -22.68
N PHE A 15 -40.59 -60.57 -22.97
CA PHE A 15 -40.72 -59.13 -23.18
C PHE A 15 -40.29 -58.34 -21.94
N ALA A 16 -40.74 -58.75 -20.75
CA ALA A 16 -40.35 -58.15 -19.49
C ALA A 16 -38.83 -58.27 -19.26
N ILE A 17 -38.23 -59.44 -19.51
CA ILE A 17 -36.77 -59.63 -19.37
C ILE A 17 -36.01 -58.74 -20.35
N THR A 18 -36.39 -58.69 -21.64
CA THR A 18 -35.74 -57.78 -22.60
C THR A 18 -35.93 -56.31 -22.24
N PHE A 19 -37.09 -55.94 -21.70
CA PHE A 19 -37.36 -54.59 -21.24
C PHE A 19 -36.49 -54.21 -20.03
N PHE A 20 -36.42 -55.07 -19.01
CA PHE A 20 -35.54 -54.86 -17.85
C PHE A 20 -34.06 -54.87 -18.22
N ALA A 21 -33.63 -55.75 -19.14
CA ALA A 21 -32.25 -55.81 -19.60
C ALA A 21 -31.88 -54.56 -20.41
N SER A 22 -32.74 -54.12 -21.33
CA SER A 22 -32.57 -52.86 -22.08
C SER A 22 -32.51 -51.67 -21.14
N PHE A 23 -33.35 -51.64 -20.10
CA PHE A 23 -33.37 -50.58 -19.09
C PHE A 23 -32.09 -50.53 -18.26
N TYR A 24 -31.62 -51.69 -17.79
CA TYR A 24 -30.36 -51.77 -17.06
C TYR A 24 -29.19 -51.32 -17.92
N LEU A 25 -29.15 -51.74 -19.19
CA LEU A 25 -28.14 -51.31 -20.16
C LEU A 25 -28.19 -49.81 -20.43
N GLU A 26 -29.35 -49.23 -20.69
CA GLU A 26 -29.51 -47.81 -20.99
C GLU A 26 -29.16 -46.93 -19.79
N GLY A 27 -29.62 -47.30 -18.59
CA GLY A 27 -29.26 -46.62 -17.35
C GLY A 27 -27.76 -46.72 -17.04
N HIS A 28 -27.14 -47.88 -17.25
CA HIS A 28 -25.71 -48.07 -17.05
C HIS A 28 -24.87 -47.30 -18.08
N LEU A 29 -25.23 -47.35 -19.36
CA LEU A 29 -24.56 -46.61 -20.44
C LEU A 29 -24.69 -45.09 -20.26
N THR A 30 -25.87 -44.61 -19.87
CA THR A 30 -26.09 -43.19 -19.60
C THR A 30 -25.22 -42.71 -18.44
N ARG A 31 -25.14 -43.50 -17.36
CA ARG A 31 -24.28 -43.17 -16.22
C ARG A 31 -22.80 -43.15 -16.61
N ILE A 32 -22.33 -44.13 -17.38
CA ILE A 32 -20.94 -44.16 -17.88
C ILE A 32 -20.64 -42.94 -18.74
N ASN A 33 -21.55 -42.60 -19.67
CA ASN A 33 -21.36 -41.43 -20.54
C ASN A 33 -21.35 -40.12 -19.75
N LEU A 34 -22.15 -40.01 -18.69
CA LEU A 34 -22.15 -38.83 -17.81
C LEU A 34 -20.89 -38.75 -16.95
N GLU A 35 -20.43 -39.86 -16.39
CA GLU A 35 -19.16 -39.91 -15.66
C GLU A 35 -17.98 -39.53 -16.57
N LYS A 36 -17.99 -40.01 -17.83
CA LYS A 36 -17.01 -39.62 -18.84
C LYS A 36 -17.11 -38.14 -19.21
N THR A 37 -18.31 -37.63 -19.49
CA THR A 37 -18.54 -36.20 -19.79
C THR A 37 -18.09 -35.31 -18.63
N TYR A 38 -18.35 -35.75 -17.39
CA TYR A 38 -17.89 -35.04 -16.20
C TYR A 38 -16.36 -35.00 -16.12
N GLN A 39 -15.68 -36.13 -16.38
CA GLN A 39 -14.21 -36.17 -16.44
C GLN A 39 -13.67 -35.26 -17.54
N GLU A 40 -14.23 -35.30 -18.76
CA GLU A 40 -13.85 -34.43 -19.87
C GLU A 40 -14.06 -32.94 -19.55
N LEU A 41 -15.14 -32.59 -18.83
CA LEU A 41 -15.38 -31.21 -18.38
C LEU A 41 -14.39 -30.76 -17.30
N MET A 42 -14.02 -31.66 -16.37
CA MET A 42 -13.01 -31.37 -15.35
C MET A 42 -11.62 -31.20 -15.96
N GLU A 43 -11.27 -32.01 -16.96
CA GLU A 43 -10.01 -31.88 -17.71
C GLU A 43 -9.96 -30.54 -18.45
N LYS A 44 -11.02 -30.18 -19.18
CA LYS A 44 -11.12 -28.86 -19.84
C LYS A 44 -11.07 -27.69 -18.86
N LEU A 45 -11.67 -27.83 -17.68
CA LEU A 45 -11.56 -26.81 -16.64
C LEU A 45 -10.11 -26.68 -16.15
N GLY A 46 -9.39 -27.80 -16.03
CA GLY A 46 -7.96 -27.81 -15.73
C GLY A 46 -7.14 -27.08 -16.80
N GLU A 47 -7.38 -27.36 -18.08
CA GLU A 47 -6.72 -26.68 -19.22
C GLU A 47 -7.00 -25.16 -19.21
N LEU A 48 -8.26 -24.75 -19.05
CA LEU A 48 -8.64 -23.34 -18.98
C LEU A 48 -8.00 -22.63 -17.78
N ASN A 49 -7.89 -23.31 -16.64
CA ASN A 49 -7.23 -22.76 -15.46
C ASN A 49 -5.72 -22.62 -15.64
N GLN A 50 -5.08 -23.55 -16.34
CA GLN A 50 -3.68 -23.44 -16.71
C GLN A 50 -3.44 -22.26 -17.67
N GLU A 51 -4.26 -22.13 -18.73
CA GLU A 51 -4.20 -20.98 -19.65
C GLU A 51 -4.40 -19.65 -18.91
N LYS A 52 -5.35 -19.61 -17.98
CA LYS A 52 -5.59 -18.44 -17.14
C LYS A 52 -4.40 -18.12 -16.24
N THR A 53 -3.79 -19.11 -15.59
CA THR A 53 -2.59 -18.93 -14.78
C THR A 53 -1.46 -18.33 -15.62
N GLU A 54 -1.16 -18.91 -16.79
CA GLU A 54 -0.11 -18.43 -17.68
C GLU A 54 -0.37 -16.99 -18.15
N ALA A 55 -1.61 -16.64 -18.48
CA ALA A 55 -1.98 -15.28 -18.88
C ALA A 55 -1.79 -14.26 -17.73
N VAL A 56 -2.15 -14.65 -16.51
CA VAL A 56 -1.98 -13.80 -15.32
C VAL A 56 -0.50 -13.67 -14.93
N GLU A 57 0.26 -14.75 -15.02
CA GLU A 57 1.71 -14.74 -14.80
C GLU A 57 2.42 -13.83 -15.80
N ALA A 58 2.06 -13.89 -17.08
CA ALA A 58 2.60 -13.00 -18.11
C ALA A 58 2.27 -11.53 -17.83
N TYR A 59 1.02 -11.23 -17.48
CA TYR A 59 0.61 -9.86 -17.10
C TYR A 59 1.40 -9.33 -15.89
N LEU A 60 1.52 -10.12 -14.82
CA LEU A 60 2.30 -9.72 -13.65
C LEU A 60 3.79 -9.59 -13.96
N GLY A 61 4.33 -10.49 -14.79
CA GLY A 61 5.70 -10.40 -15.29
C GLY A 61 5.96 -9.06 -15.98
N ASP A 62 5.08 -8.65 -16.89
CA ASP A 62 5.19 -7.36 -17.59
C ASP A 62 5.11 -6.16 -16.63
N VAL A 63 4.18 -6.20 -15.65
CA VAL A 63 4.04 -5.14 -14.64
C VAL A 63 5.29 -5.03 -13.78
N LEU A 64 5.81 -6.15 -13.28
CA LEU A 64 7.01 -6.17 -12.43
C LEU A 64 8.27 -5.81 -13.22
N TYR A 65 8.37 -6.22 -14.49
CA TYR A 65 9.49 -5.84 -15.36
C TYR A 65 9.50 -4.34 -15.65
N LYS A 66 8.33 -3.75 -15.92
CA LYS A 66 8.20 -2.30 -16.10
C LYS A 66 8.62 -1.55 -14.84
N LEU A 67 8.15 -2.01 -13.68
CA LEU A 67 8.53 -1.43 -12.39
C LEU A 67 10.04 -1.56 -12.13
N GLN A 68 10.64 -2.71 -12.42
CA GLN A 68 12.09 -2.90 -12.32
C GLN A 68 12.82 -1.89 -13.20
N ALA A 69 12.38 -1.69 -14.45
CA ALA A 69 12.99 -0.71 -15.34
C ALA A 69 12.88 0.74 -14.81
N GLU A 70 11.75 1.09 -14.17
CA GLU A 70 11.56 2.39 -13.52
C GLU A 70 12.51 2.58 -12.33
N VAL A 71 12.61 1.60 -11.43
CA VAL A 71 13.55 1.56 -10.31
C VAL A 71 14.99 1.66 -10.77
N ASP A 72 15.38 0.82 -11.73
CA ASP A 72 16.74 0.79 -12.28
C ASP A 72 17.10 2.13 -12.94
N SER A 73 16.15 2.76 -13.64
CA SER A 73 16.36 4.08 -14.25
C SER A 73 16.68 5.15 -13.19
N VAL A 74 15.98 5.15 -12.05
CA VAL A 74 16.23 6.09 -10.95
C VAL A 74 17.61 5.83 -10.33
N LEU A 75 17.91 4.58 -9.99
CA LEU A 75 19.20 4.22 -9.39
C LEU A 75 20.38 4.50 -10.35
N GLN A 76 20.24 4.20 -11.64
CA GLN A 76 21.24 4.60 -12.63
C GLN A 76 21.40 6.11 -12.72
N GLY A 77 20.31 6.86 -12.57
CA GLY A 77 20.34 8.32 -12.46
C GLY A 77 21.21 8.75 -11.29
N VAL A 78 20.97 8.22 -10.09
CA VAL A 78 21.79 8.49 -8.90
C VAL A 78 23.26 8.16 -9.16
N SER A 79 23.57 7.00 -9.73
CA SER A 79 24.94 6.57 -10.02
C SER A 79 25.67 7.49 -11.03
N LYS A 80 24.96 7.93 -12.08
CA LYS A 80 25.53 8.68 -13.22
C LYS A 80 25.65 10.19 -12.98
N TYR A 81 24.82 10.79 -12.13
CA TYR A 81 24.81 12.24 -11.90
C TYR A 81 25.54 12.59 -10.59
N PRO A 82 26.76 13.16 -10.64
CA PRO A 82 27.58 13.37 -9.44
C PRO A 82 26.93 14.22 -8.34
N LEU A 83 26.10 15.20 -8.72
CA LEU A 83 25.39 16.05 -7.76
C LEU A 83 24.38 15.26 -6.93
N ILE A 84 23.67 14.31 -7.54
CA ILE A 84 22.71 13.44 -6.84
C ILE A 84 23.48 12.37 -6.07
N ARG A 85 24.50 11.77 -6.70
CA ARG A 85 25.36 10.74 -6.09
C ARG A 85 25.98 11.20 -4.76
N LYS A 86 26.42 12.46 -4.67
CA LYS A 86 27.05 13.03 -3.46
C LYS A 86 26.18 12.86 -2.20
N GLY A 87 24.85 12.96 -2.33
CA GLY A 87 23.90 12.78 -1.22
C GLY A 87 23.86 11.34 -0.67
N PHE A 88 24.33 10.36 -1.44
CA PHE A 88 24.29 8.94 -1.08
C PHE A 88 25.68 8.29 -1.00
N ASP A 89 26.73 8.99 -1.42
CA ASP A 89 28.10 8.47 -1.35
C ASP A 89 28.46 8.10 0.11
N PRO A 90 29.15 6.97 0.35
CA PRO A 90 29.50 6.51 1.69
C PRO A 90 30.64 7.32 2.30
N THR A 91 30.39 8.59 2.57
CA THR A 91 31.33 9.55 3.16
C THR A 91 31.18 9.61 4.68
N LEU A 92 32.22 10.08 5.39
CA LEU A 92 32.11 10.32 6.84
C LEU A 92 31.02 11.35 7.16
N GLU A 93 30.88 12.36 6.32
CA GLU A 93 29.83 13.38 6.47
C GLU A 93 28.43 12.76 6.44
N ASN A 94 28.14 11.90 5.45
CA ASN A 94 26.83 11.22 5.36
C ASN A 94 26.62 10.20 6.49
N LEU A 95 27.69 9.62 7.05
CA LEU A 95 27.59 8.76 8.23
C LEU A 95 27.22 9.56 9.49
N GLU A 96 27.79 10.75 9.67
CA GLU A 96 27.56 11.60 10.85
C GLU A 96 26.25 12.39 10.76
N LYS A 97 25.92 12.89 9.57
CA LYS A 97 24.76 13.78 9.36
C LYS A 97 23.53 13.05 8.81
N GLY A 98 23.69 11.81 8.37
CA GLY A 98 22.66 11.12 7.60
C GLY A 98 22.41 11.77 6.23
N ASN A 99 21.47 11.21 5.48
CA ASN A 99 21.07 11.70 4.16
C ASN A 99 19.56 11.76 3.99
N TRP A 100 18.86 12.12 5.07
CA TRP A 100 17.39 12.23 5.13
C TRP A 100 16.80 13.12 4.03
N LEU A 101 17.39 14.31 3.81
CA LEU A 101 16.89 15.25 2.81
C LEU A 101 17.09 14.74 1.39
N ASP A 102 18.22 14.09 1.12
CA ASP A 102 18.51 13.51 -0.19
C ASP A 102 17.55 12.36 -0.49
N SER A 103 17.30 11.48 0.48
CA SER A 103 16.28 10.42 0.41
C SER A 103 14.87 10.98 0.20
N ALA A 104 14.45 11.98 0.99
CA ALA A 104 13.14 12.62 0.81
C ALA A 104 13.02 13.36 -0.53
N SER A 105 14.12 13.94 -1.03
CA SER A 105 14.18 14.59 -2.35
C SER A 105 14.07 13.58 -3.49
N LEU A 106 14.54 12.34 -3.29
CA LEU A 106 14.33 11.26 -4.24
C LEU A 106 12.85 10.87 -4.33
N MET A 107 12.16 10.79 -3.18
CA MET A 107 10.73 10.48 -3.11
C MET A 107 9.86 11.60 -3.70
N ILE A 108 10.16 12.87 -3.42
CA ILE A 108 9.36 13.98 -3.97
C ILE A 108 9.48 14.08 -5.50
N THR A 109 10.65 13.76 -6.05
CA THR A 109 10.88 13.73 -7.50
C THR A 109 10.35 12.46 -8.17
N ASN A 110 10.24 11.36 -7.43
CA ASN A 110 9.73 10.07 -7.90
C ASN A 110 8.64 9.60 -6.95
N ARG A 111 7.46 10.20 -7.06
CA ARG A 111 6.34 10.08 -6.11
C ARG A 111 5.77 8.67 -5.91
N TRP A 112 6.19 7.73 -6.75
CA TRP A 112 5.82 6.32 -6.67
C TRP A 112 6.81 5.51 -5.81
N ILE A 113 7.92 6.12 -5.38
CA ILE A 113 8.86 5.53 -4.43
C ILE A 113 8.30 5.71 -3.03
N ASP A 114 8.01 4.58 -2.40
CA ASP A 114 7.44 4.52 -1.05
C ASP A 114 8.47 4.00 -0.03
N TYR A 115 9.63 3.53 -0.50
CA TYR A 115 10.69 3.00 0.33
C TYR A 115 12.04 3.56 -0.14
N VAL A 116 12.80 4.14 0.78
CA VAL A 116 14.20 4.52 0.56
C VAL A 116 15.02 4.14 1.77
N GLN A 117 16.06 3.34 1.57
CA GLN A 117 17.05 3.00 2.59
C GLN A 117 18.44 3.33 2.05
N SER A 118 19.24 4.00 2.87
CA SER A 118 20.64 4.28 2.56
C SER A 118 21.52 3.81 3.70
N THR A 119 22.63 3.15 3.35
CA THR A 119 23.63 2.67 4.29
C THR A 119 25.03 3.13 3.91
N ASN A 120 25.88 3.24 4.92
CA ASN A 120 27.32 3.43 4.80
C ASN A 120 28.02 2.37 5.64
N GLU A 121 28.69 1.45 4.95
CA GLU A 121 29.14 0.17 5.49
C GLU A 121 27.94 -0.60 6.06
N GLU A 122 27.96 -0.94 7.35
CA GLU A 122 26.86 -1.64 8.04
C GLU A 122 25.90 -0.67 8.74
N ASN A 123 26.15 0.65 8.67
CA ASN A 123 25.38 1.64 9.41
C ASN A 123 24.31 2.29 8.53
N LEU A 124 23.10 2.43 9.07
CA LEU A 124 22.02 3.16 8.43
C LEU A 124 22.30 4.66 8.45
N THR A 125 22.21 5.32 7.29
CA THR A 125 22.31 6.79 7.18
C THR A 125 20.94 7.45 7.04
N SER A 126 19.98 6.75 6.43
CA SER A 126 18.56 7.13 6.43
C SER A 126 17.70 5.94 6.03
N GLU A 127 16.52 5.80 6.64
CA GLU A 127 15.45 4.95 6.12
C GLU A 127 14.11 5.68 6.21
N ILE A 128 13.42 5.78 5.07
CA ILE A 128 12.10 6.38 4.95
C ILE A 128 11.16 5.34 4.35
N ILE A 129 10.04 5.08 5.04
CA ILE A 129 9.00 4.16 4.58
C ILE A 129 7.66 4.90 4.62
N ILE A 130 7.00 4.98 3.46
CA ILE A 130 5.62 5.39 3.30
C ILE A 130 4.81 4.11 3.11
N ASP A 131 3.84 3.89 3.99
CA ASP A 131 2.86 2.85 3.81
C ASP A 131 1.55 3.49 3.27
N LYS A 132 0.45 3.53 4.04
CA LYS A 132 -0.82 4.08 3.56
C LYS A 132 -1.52 5.06 4.50
N ASN A 133 -1.19 5.12 5.79
CA ASN A 133 -1.94 5.91 6.77
C ASN A 133 -1.08 6.74 7.73
N GLU A 134 -0.04 7.36 7.21
CA GLU A 134 0.89 8.18 8.01
C GLU A 134 0.27 9.52 8.43
N LEU A 135 -0.80 9.95 7.74
CA LEU A 135 -1.48 11.22 8.01
C LEU A 135 -2.60 11.07 9.04
N SER A 136 -2.24 11.32 10.30
CA SER A 136 -3.19 11.46 11.40
C SER A 136 -4.06 12.71 11.25
N ASN A 137 -5.31 12.63 11.69
CA ASN A 137 -6.13 13.83 11.84
C ASN A 137 -5.57 14.71 12.95
N THR A 138 -5.63 16.02 12.77
CA THR A 138 -5.19 16.99 13.78
C THR A 138 -6.29 17.98 14.14
N LEU A 139 -6.29 18.40 15.41
CA LEU A 139 -7.11 19.49 15.91
C LEU A 139 -6.21 20.60 16.44
N HIS A 140 -6.39 21.80 15.90
CA HIS A 140 -5.58 22.96 16.28
C HIS A 140 -6.35 23.95 17.17
N PHE A 141 -5.81 24.28 18.33
CA PHE A 141 -6.40 25.25 19.26
C PHE A 141 -5.52 26.50 19.23
N PRO A 142 -5.92 27.55 18.49
CA PRO A 142 -5.08 28.73 18.31
C PRO A 142 -4.92 29.46 19.65
N ILE A 143 -3.66 29.66 20.05
CA ILE A 143 -3.30 30.57 21.15
C ILE A 143 -2.85 31.91 20.57
N HIS A 144 -2.14 31.87 19.45
CA HIS A 144 -1.71 33.02 18.65
C HIS A 144 -1.70 32.65 17.17
N ASP A 145 -1.71 33.63 16.26
CA ASP A 145 -1.67 33.47 14.79
C ASP A 145 -0.58 32.53 14.23
N TYR A 146 0.54 32.35 14.95
CA TYR A 146 1.65 31.46 14.54
C TYR A 146 1.89 30.32 15.54
N PHE A 147 1.07 30.20 16.58
CA PHE A 147 1.28 29.26 17.69
C PHE A 147 -0.05 28.65 18.15
N HIS A 148 -0.20 27.35 17.90
CA HIS A 148 -1.39 26.57 18.25
C HIS A 148 -1.01 25.44 19.22
N LEU A 149 -1.95 25.02 20.08
CA LEU A 149 -1.89 23.67 20.63
C LEU A 149 -2.46 22.69 19.62
N VAL A 150 -1.87 21.51 19.53
CA VAL A 150 -2.25 20.50 18.54
C VAL A 150 -2.55 19.18 19.23
N ALA A 151 -3.73 18.63 18.96
CA ALA A 151 -4.05 17.24 19.24
C ALA A 151 -3.86 16.43 17.94
N ILE A 152 -3.16 15.31 18.03
CA ILE A 152 -2.98 14.39 16.91
C ILE A 152 -3.76 13.11 17.23
N GLN A 153 -4.49 12.59 16.25
CA GLN A 153 -5.22 11.34 16.43
C GLN A 153 -4.26 10.15 16.38
N GLU A 154 -4.25 9.37 17.45
CA GLU A 154 -3.53 8.10 17.63
C GLU A 154 -4.55 6.94 17.69
N GLU A 155 -4.09 5.68 17.63
CA GLU A 155 -4.97 4.51 17.66
C GLU A 155 -5.87 4.44 18.92
N LYS A 156 -5.36 4.91 20.06
CA LYS A 156 -6.01 4.82 21.38
C LYS A 156 -6.77 6.10 21.78
N GLY A 157 -6.85 7.08 20.88
CA GLY A 157 -7.51 8.36 21.15
C GLY A 157 -6.71 9.54 20.63
N TRP A 158 -6.91 10.71 21.22
CA TRP A 158 -6.17 11.91 20.87
C TRP A 158 -4.94 12.05 21.77
N SER A 159 -3.84 12.50 21.18
CA SER A 159 -2.57 12.71 21.87
C SER A 159 -2.66 13.76 22.98
N LYS A 160 -1.63 13.81 23.82
CA LYS A 160 -1.34 14.97 24.69
C LYS A 160 -1.14 16.25 23.87
N PRO A 161 -1.28 17.45 24.47
CA PRO A 161 -1.12 18.70 23.74
C PRO A 161 0.31 18.87 23.26
N TYR A 162 0.47 18.92 21.94
CA TYR A 162 1.69 19.35 21.27
C TYR A 162 1.64 20.85 20.97
N VAL A 163 2.80 21.43 20.70
CA VAL A 163 2.92 22.82 20.27
C VAL A 163 3.16 22.84 18.76
N GLY A 164 2.23 23.45 18.02
CA GLY A 164 2.38 23.73 16.60
C GLY A 164 2.88 25.15 16.37
N ILE A 165 4.02 25.30 15.70
CA ILE A 165 4.54 26.60 15.24
C ILE A 165 4.31 26.71 13.74
N GLY A 166 3.70 27.82 13.30
CA GLY A 166 3.43 28.06 11.88
C GLY A 166 4.73 28.10 11.07
N PHE A 167 4.74 27.42 9.92
CA PHE A 167 5.88 27.39 9.01
C PHE A 167 5.46 27.93 7.65
N ASP A 168 6.21 28.93 7.18
CA ASP A 168 5.92 29.62 5.93
C ASP A 168 6.83 29.10 4.83
N MET A 169 6.30 28.22 3.97
CA MET A 169 7.04 27.67 2.83
C MET A 169 7.52 28.76 1.86
N SER A 170 6.87 29.93 1.81
CA SER A 170 7.31 31.03 0.95
C SER A 170 8.69 31.58 1.33
N SER A 171 9.12 31.38 2.58
CA SER A 171 10.47 31.75 3.04
C SER A 171 11.59 31.00 2.30
N LEU A 172 11.27 29.88 1.64
CA LEU A 172 12.21 29.10 0.84
C LEU A 172 12.50 29.72 -0.53
N HIS A 173 11.68 30.66 -1.02
CA HIS A 173 11.77 31.18 -2.38
C HIS A 173 12.44 32.57 -2.49
N GLY A 174 13.06 33.07 -1.41
CA GLY A 174 13.91 34.27 -1.44
C GLY A 174 13.23 35.60 -1.78
N LYS A 175 11.91 35.62 -2.02
CA LYS A 175 11.13 36.83 -2.29
C LYS A 175 10.15 37.09 -1.16
N GLU A 176 10.22 38.28 -0.58
CA GLU A 176 9.13 38.85 0.22
C GLU A 176 7.92 39.08 -0.70
N GLU A 177 7.14 38.04 -0.96
CA GLU A 177 5.80 38.22 -1.50
C GLU A 177 4.88 38.70 -0.37
N ASP A 178 4.03 39.69 -0.69
CA ASP A 178 2.97 40.17 0.18
C ASP A 178 2.15 38.98 0.72
N ALA A 179 1.88 39.02 2.03
CA ALA A 179 1.06 38.12 2.86
C ALA A 179 0.51 36.84 2.18
N PRO A 180 0.74 35.63 2.78
CA PRO A 180 0.40 34.36 2.16
C PRO A 180 -1.03 34.36 1.61
N GLN A 181 -1.14 34.35 0.27
CA GLN A 181 -2.40 34.36 -0.46
C GLN A 181 -3.23 33.13 -0.11
N ARG A 182 -4.11 33.20 0.92
CA ARG A 182 -5.12 32.16 1.27
C ARG A 182 -4.63 30.70 1.12
N GLY A 183 -3.34 30.45 1.33
CA GLY A 183 -2.70 29.17 1.09
C GLY A 183 -2.81 28.26 2.31
N GLU A 184 -2.58 26.97 2.08
CA GLU A 184 -2.39 25.97 3.13
C GLU A 184 -1.37 26.48 4.14
N GLN A 185 -1.69 26.40 5.43
CA GLN A 185 -0.75 26.72 6.49
C GLN A 185 -0.11 25.45 7.00
N TYR A 186 1.21 25.41 6.97
CA TYR A 186 1.99 24.36 7.57
C TYR A 186 2.30 24.69 9.02
N PHE A 187 2.33 23.67 9.86
CA PHE A 187 2.71 23.75 11.25
C PHE A 187 3.73 22.67 11.56
N ILE A 188 4.79 23.04 12.25
CA ILE A 188 5.80 22.11 12.79
C ILE A 188 5.43 21.79 14.23
N PHE A 189 5.40 20.51 14.57
CA PHE A 189 4.96 20.02 15.86
C PHE A 189 6.15 19.74 16.78
N PHE A 190 6.02 20.21 18.01
CA PHE A 190 7.00 19.99 19.08
C PHE A 190 6.31 19.45 20.33
N THR A 191 7.04 18.67 21.11
CA THR A 191 6.64 18.49 22.51
C THR A 191 6.84 19.81 23.26
N PRO A 192 6.03 20.11 24.28
CA PRO A 192 6.24 21.31 25.08
C PRO A 192 7.65 21.41 25.66
N GLN A 193 8.23 20.28 26.08
CA GLN A 193 9.58 20.24 26.64
C GLN A 193 10.63 20.56 25.58
N THR A 194 10.56 19.91 24.40
CA THR A 194 11.48 20.16 23.28
C THR A 194 11.48 21.64 22.90
N LEU A 195 10.30 22.27 22.84
CA LEU A 195 10.23 23.70 22.53
C LEU A 195 10.81 24.55 23.65
N LEU A 196 10.52 24.29 24.92
CA LEU A 196 11.03 25.09 26.04
C LEU A 196 12.55 24.99 26.21
N ASP A 197 13.13 23.83 25.91
CA ASP A 197 14.57 23.58 26.01
C ASP A 197 15.35 24.02 24.76
N PHE A 198 14.65 24.34 23.67
CA PHE A 198 15.27 24.65 22.39
C PHE A 198 16.21 25.86 22.48
N LYS A 199 17.43 25.65 21.97
CA LYS A 199 18.50 26.65 21.89
C LYS A 199 19.14 26.56 20.51
N VAL A 200 19.43 27.70 19.91
CA VAL A 200 20.16 27.77 18.64
C VAL A 200 21.64 27.50 18.92
N THR A 201 22.17 26.44 18.33
CA THR A 201 23.58 26.02 18.47
C THR A 201 24.40 26.18 17.19
N ILE A 202 23.76 26.58 16.09
CA ILE A 202 24.38 26.72 14.77
C ILE A 202 24.80 28.16 14.47
N ASP A 203 25.75 28.33 13.56
CA ASP A 203 26.10 29.63 12.99
C ASP A 203 25.08 30.00 11.90
N LEU A 204 24.23 30.98 12.19
CA LEU A 204 23.19 31.47 11.27
C LEU A 204 23.75 32.14 10.00
N ASN A 205 25.07 32.35 9.92
CA ASN A 205 25.73 32.88 8.73
C ASN A 205 26.22 31.78 7.77
N GLN A 206 26.10 30.50 8.13
CA GLN A 206 26.42 29.40 7.21
C GLN A 206 25.32 29.23 6.18
N SER A 207 25.68 29.32 4.90
CA SER A 207 24.80 28.98 3.78
C SER A 207 24.54 27.48 3.78
N LEU A 208 23.27 27.09 3.65
CA LEU A 208 22.91 25.69 3.43
C LEU A 208 23.21 25.32 1.97
N ASP A 209 24.24 24.51 1.76
CA ASP A 209 24.50 23.85 0.48
C ASP A 209 23.43 22.76 0.28
N LEU A 210 22.32 23.15 -0.35
CA LEU A 210 21.27 22.23 -0.75
C LEU A 210 21.61 21.61 -2.11
N SER A 211 22.08 20.37 -2.11
CA SER A 211 22.18 19.53 -3.32
C SER A 211 20.79 19.01 -3.73
N ILE A 212 19.86 19.90 -4.09
CA ILE A 212 18.51 19.48 -4.50
C ILE A 212 18.53 18.92 -5.92
N ASN A 213 17.88 17.77 -6.08
CA ASN A 213 17.68 17.06 -7.35
C ASN A 213 17.00 17.95 -8.40
N LEU A 214 17.64 18.10 -9.56
CA LEU A 214 17.38 19.06 -10.64
C LEU A 214 16.19 18.69 -11.57
N LEU A 215 15.32 17.75 -11.19
CA LEU A 215 14.42 17.06 -12.13
C LEU A 215 12.91 17.31 -11.97
N GLU A 216 12.44 18.20 -11.09
CA GLU A 216 11.01 18.58 -11.05
C GLU A 216 10.75 20.10 -11.22
N PRO A 217 9.74 20.51 -12.01
CA PRO A 217 9.33 21.91 -12.14
C PRO A 217 8.55 22.47 -10.93
N PHE A 218 8.15 21.64 -9.95
CA PHE A 218 7.53 22.10 -8.70
C PHE A 218 8.53 22.46 -7.60
N LEU A 219 9.74 21.89 -7.65
CA LEU A 219 10.92 22.51 -7.07
C LEU A 219 11.34 23.66 -7.99
N LYS A 220 10.43 24.65 -8.17
CA LYS A 220 10.80 26.00 -8.56
C LYS A 220 11.90 26.39 -7.60
N TRP A 221 13.14 26.34 -8.08
CA TRP A 221 14.34 26.98 -7.57
C TRP A 221 14.12 27.48 -6.14
N VAL A 222 14.36 26.62 -5.16
CA VAL A 222 14.65 27.10 -3.79
C VAL A 222 16.03 27.73 -3.91
N GLU A 223 16.09 28.91 -4.53
CA GLU A 223 17.23 29.81 -4.44
C GLU A 223 17.20 30.33 -3.02
N LEU A 224 17.89 29.63 -2.13
CA LEU A 224 18.16 30.17 -0.82
C LEU A 224 18.90 31.49 -1.01
N PRO A 225 18.36 32.63 -0.54
CA PRO A 225 19.02 33.91 -0.72
C PRO A 225 20.39 33.87 -0.04
N GLU A 226 21.44 34.28 -0.77
CA GLU A 226 22.84 34.28 -0.29
C GLU A 226 23.05 35.06 1.01
N GLU A 227 22.12 35.95 1.40
CA GLU A 227 22.31 36.92 2.47
C GLU A 227 21.37 36.76 3.69
N THR A 228 20.39 35.84 3.69
CA THR A 228 19.51 35.63 4.86
C THR A 228 19.25 34.17 5.17
N PHE A 229 19.49 33.76 6.42
CA PHE A 229 19.08 32.44 6.92
C PHE A 229 17.57 32.28 6.76
N PHE A 230 17.14 31.41 5.85
CA PHE A 230 15.73 31.30 5.42
C PHE A 230 14.77 30.93 6.56
N LEU A 231 15.26 30.30 7.64
CA LEU A 231 14.45 29.97 8.81
C LEU A 231 14.38 31.09 9.87
N LYS A 232 14.93 32.28 9.62
CA LYS A 232 14.95 33.37 10.62
C LYS A 232 13.57 33.70 11.18
N ARG A 233 12.57 33.86 10.30
CA ARG A 233 11.18 34.14 10.72
C ARG A 233 10.59 33.02 11.56
N PHE A 234 10.93 31.77 11.24
CA PHE A 234 10.50 30.61 11.99
C PHE A 234 11.16 30.55 13.38
N LEU A 235 12.44 30.90 13.48
CA LEU A 235 13.13 31.05 14.77
C LEU A 235 12.50 32.12 15.65
N ASP A 236 12.18 33.29 15.09
CA ASP A 236 11.52 34.37 15.83
C ASP A 236 10.18 33.90 16.40
N GLN A 237 9.42 33.09 15.65
CA GLN A 237 8.16 32.49 16.11
C GLN A 237 8.38 31.44 17.21
N ILE A 238 9.42 30.62 17.12
CA ILE A 238 9.79 29.66 18.19
C ILE A 238 10.11 30.43 19.48
N PHE A 239 10.98 31.44 19.42
CA PHE A 239 11.36 32.22 20.61
C PHE A 239 10.17 32.98 21.21
N ALA A 240 9.27 33.50 20.37
CA ALA A 240 8.07 34.15 20.85
C ALA A 240 7.13 33.15 21.55
N ALA A 241 6.93 31.96 20.98
CA ALA A 241 6.13 30.90 21.61
C ALA A 241 6.75 30.40 22.93
N GLN A 242 8.08 30.20 22.98
CA GLN A 242 8.81 29.87 24.21
C GLN A 242 8.56 30.91 25.31
N LYS A 243 8.65 32.20 24.97
CA LYS A 243 8.42 33.29 25.92
C LYS A 243 6.99 33.28 26.45
N ILE A 244 6.00 33.05 25.58
CA ILE A 244 4.59 32.95 25.97
C ILE A 244 4.37 31.78 26.93
N LEU A 245 4.84 30.58 26.57
CA LEU A 245 4.68 29.37 27.40
C LEU A 245 5.44 29.45 28.73
N SER A 246 6.61 30.08 28.74
CA SER A 246 7.40 30.26 29.96
C SER A 246 6.74 31.26 30.93
N ASN A 247 6.06 32.29 30.40
CA ASN A 247 5.39 33.30 31.22
C ASN A 247 4.02 32.84 31.72
N ASP A 248 3.34 31.95 30.98
CA ASP A 248 2.06 31.38 31.39
C ASP A 248 2.00 29.85 31.15
N PRO A 249 2.51 29.06 32.11
CA PRO A 249 2.45 27.60 32.03
C PRO A 249 1.02 27.04 32.02
N THR A 250 0.01 27.83 32.41
CA THR A 250 -1.39 27.38 32.46
C THR A 250 -2.02 27.22 31.07
N LEU A 251 -1.34 27.74 30.04
CA LEU A 251 -1.66 27.51 28.63
C LEU A 251 -1.53 26.04 28.24
N LEU A 252 -0.75 25.24 28.96
CA LEU A 252 -0.68 23.79 28.76
C LEU A 252 -1.76 23.12 29.66
N PRO A 253 -2.89 22.69 29.10
CA PRO A 253 -3.99 22.15 29.89
C PRO A 253 -3.61 20.81 30.54
N SER A 254 -4.14 20.55 31.74
CA SER A 254 -4.11 19.22 32.34
C SER A 254 -4.91 18.20 31.51
N GLY A 255 -4.68 16.90 31.72
CA GLY A 255 -5.33 15.82 30.96
C GLY A 255 -6.85 15.96 30.87
N ASP A 256 -7.55 16.08 32.01
CA ASP A 256 -9.02 16.20 32.02
C ASP A 256 -9.52 17.46 31.28
N LYS A 257 -8.80 18.58 31.41
CA LYS A 257 -9.17 19.84 30.73
C LYS A 257 -8.93 19.73 29.23
N TRP A 258 -7.85 19.06 28.83
CA TRP A 258 -7.51 18.81 27.43
C TRP A 258 -8.56 17.92 26.75
N ASP A 259 -8.96 16.84 27.41
CA ASP A 259 -10.02 15.95 26.91
C ASP A 259 -11.34 16.70 26.74
N GLN A 260 -11.70 17.57 27.69
CA GLN A 260 -12.88 18.43 27.56
C GLN A 260 -12.79 19.38 26.36
N MET A 261 -11.63 20.00 26.12
CA MET A 261 -11.41 20.88 24.97
C MET A 261 -11.58 20.12 23.64
N ILE A 262 -11.03 18.90 23.56
CA ILE A 262 -11.19 18.04 22.38
C ILE A 262 -12.65 17.68 22.15
N GLN A 263 -13.35 17.19 23.18
CA GLN A 263 -14.76 16.82 23.07
C GLN A 263 -15.64 18.00 22.67
N GLN A 264 -15.38 19.19 23.23
CA GLN A 264 -16.10 20.41 22.85
C GLN A 264 -15.87 20.77 21.39
N LYS A 265 -14.62 20.66 20.92
CA LYS A 265 -14.28 20.96 19.53
C LYS A 265 -14.92 19.97 18.55
N LEU A 266 -14.87 18.67 18.86
CA LEU A 266 -15.52 17.63 18.04
C LEU A 266 -17.04 17.84 17.96
N LYS A 267 -17.71 18.16 19.07
CA LYS A 267 -19.14 18.52 19.07
C LYS A 267 -19.46 19.74 18.22
N SER A 268 -18.61 20.77 18.27
CA SER A 268 -18.78 21.97 17.44
C SER A 268 -18.58 21.72 15.94
N ALA A 269 -17.96 20.61 15.59
CA ALA A 269 -17.72 20.16 14.22
C ALA A 269 -18.81 19.21 13.70
N GLU A 270 -19.72 18.69 14.55
CA GLU A 270 -20.87 17.89 14.09
C GLU A 270 -21.73 18.70 13.12
N GLY A 271 -21.68 18.35 11.83
CA GLY A 271 -22.39 19.03 10.74
C GLY A 271 -21.53 19.95 9.86
N LYS A 272 -20.26 20.21 10.23
CA LYS A 272 -19.28 20.88 9.35
C LYS A 272 -18.44 19.81 8.64
N LYS A 273 -18.16 20.00 7.35
CA LYS A 273 -17.35 19.06 6.56
C LYS A 273 -16.00 18.87 7.25
N THR A 274 -15.60 17.60 7.43
CA THR A 274 -14.27 17.20 7.87
C THR A 274 -13.20 17.83 6.98
N PHE A 275 -11.99 18.00 7.50
CA PHE A 275 -10.85 18.48 6.72
C PHE A 275 -10.77 17.68 5.42
N SER A 276 -10.75 18.41 4.30
CA SER A 276 -10.67 17.86 2.96
C SER A 276 -9.70 18.73 2.20
N TYR A 277 -8.67 18.09 1.64
CA TYR A 277 -7.79 18.73 0.68
C TYR A 277 -8.53 19.19 -0.58
N PHE A 278 -9.75 18.70 -0.80
CA PHE A 278 -10.63 19.09 -1.88
C PHE A 278 -11.81 19.93 -1.36
N LYS A 279 -11.89 21.22 -1.73
CA LYS A 279 -13.04 22.10 -1.41
C LYS A 279 -14.09 21.99 -2.52
N PRO A 280 -15.31 21.44 -2.26
CA PRO A 280 -16.32 21.17 -3.31
C PRO A 280 -16.88 22.42 -4.02
N SER A 281 -16.56 23.62 -3.53
CA SER A 281 -16.92 24.89 -4.13
C SER A 281 -16.38 25.06 -5.56
N ASP A 282 -15.35 24.31 -5.95
CA ASP A 282 -14.67 24.45 -7.24
C ASP A 282 -15.36 23.68 -8.39
N VAL A 283 -16.49 22.99 -8.13
CA VAL A 283 -17.18 22.14 -9.12
C VAL A 283 -18.70 22.42 -9.23
N SER A 284 -19.16 23.60 -8.81
CA SER A 284 -20.59 23.93 -8.93
C SER A 284 -21.01 24.11 -10.40
N GLY A 285 -21.93 23.26 -10.89
CA GLY A 285 -22.66 23.46 -12.15
C GLY A 285 -22.69 22.31 -13.18
N LYS A 286 -22.32 21.06 -12.85
CA LYS A 286 -22.29 19.95 -13.84
C LYS A 286 -23.29 18.81 -13.56
N SER A 287 -23.63 18.07 -14.62
CA SER A 287 -24.79 17.16 -14.73
C SER A 287 -24.59 15.81 -14.02
N SER A 288 -25.68 15.04 -13.84
CA SER A 288 -25.68 13.74 -13.15
C SER A 288 -24.85 12.63 -13.81
N GLU A 289 -24.57 12.71 -15.11
CA GLU A 289 -23.66 11.77 -15.80
C GLU A 289 -22.19 12.13 -15.56
N ASP A 290 -21.89 13.41 -15.28
CA ASP A 290 -20.55 13.83 -14.84
C ASP A 290 -20.23 13.24 -13.45
N PHE A 291 -21.23 12.95 -12.60
CA PHE A 291 -21.01 12.50 -11.21
C PHE A 291 -20.28 11.16 -11.06
N TYR A 292 -20.56 10.18 -11.93
CA TYR A 292 -19.91 8.85 -11.83
C TYR A 292 -18.42 8.91 -12.19
N TYR A 293 -18.07 9.71 -13.21
CA TYR A 293 -16.69 9.98 -13.59
C TYR A 293 -16.00 10.89 -12.55
N ILE A 294 -16.74 11.86 -12.02
CA ILE A 294 -16.27 12.76 -10.97
C ILE A 294 -15.92 12.01 -9.70
N ASP A 295 -16.64 10.96 -9.29
CA ASP A 295 -16.33 10.27 -8.02
C ASP A 295 -15.07 9.38 -8.12
N GLN A 296 -14.82 8.75 -9.27
CA GLN A 296 -13.55 8.04 -9.51
C GLN A 296 -12.38 9.03 -9.69
N VAL A 297 -12.59 10.13 -10.42
CA VAL A 297 -11.59 11.19 -10.56
C VAL A 297 -11.32 11.88 -9.22
N LYS A 298 -12.35 12.13 -8.40
CA LYS A 298 -12.19 12.66 -7.04
C LYS A 298 -11.42 11.70 -6.15
N TYR A 299 -11.68 10.40 -6.25
CA TYR A 299 -10.93 9.40 -5.48
C TYR A 299 -9.46 9.40 -5.89
N TYR A 300 -9.18 9.34 -7.20
CA TYR A 300 -7.82 9.42 -7.74
C TYR A 300 -7.11 10.73 -7.39
N VAL A 301 -7.78 11.87 -7.54
CA VAL A 301 -7.24 13.20 -7.20
C VAL A 301 -7.04 13.32 -5.69
N LYS A 302 -7.91 12.74 -4.87
CA LYS A 302 -7.75 12.73 -3.42
C LYS A 302 -6.53 11.92 -3.01
N GLU A 303 -6.39 10.68 -3.48
CA GLU A 303 -5.21 9.85 -3.21
C GLU A 303 -3.93 10.56 -3.69
N TYR A 304 -3.94 11.10 -4.90
CA TYR A 304 -2.82 11.85 -5.46
C TYR A 304 -2.42 13.07 -4.62
N ILE A 305 -3.39 13.86 -4.14
CA ILE A 305 -3.12 15.01 -3.27
C ILE A 305 -2.64 14.57 -1.88
N GLU A 306 -3.22 13.51 -1.32
CA GLU A 306 -2.79 12.96 -0.03
C GLU A 306 -1.34 12.47 -0.10
N ASP A 307 -0.95 11.74 -1.14
CA ASP A 307 0.42 11.26 -1.33
C ASP A 307 1.42 12.39 -1.60
N TYR A 308 1.00 13.42 -2.36
CA TYR A 308 1.80 14.63 -2.56
C TYR A 308 2.07 15.36 -1.24
N ASN A 309 1.03 15.51 -0.41
CA ASN A 309 1.15 16.17 0.88
C ASN A 309 1.98 15.34 1.85
N LYS A 310 1.85 14.01 1.88
CA LYS A 310 2.72 13.12 2.68
C LYS A 310 4.19 13.35 2.36
N THR A 311 4.55 13.20 1.09
CA THR A 311 5.93 13.32 0.64
C THR A 311 6.48 14.73 0.85
N GLY A 312 5.66 15.76 0.66
CA GLY A 312 6.01 17.14 0.96
C GLY A 312 6.27 17.39 2.46
N LEU A 313 5.48 16.79 3.36
CA LEU A 313 5.70 16.89 4.81
C LEU A 313 6.98 16.15 5.25
N ILE A 314 7.26 14.97 4.69
CA ILE A 314 8.52 14.23 4.90
C ILE A 314 9.71 15.08 4.47
N TRP A 315 9.61 15.70 3.29
CA TRP A 315 10.64 16.57 2.75
C TRP A 315 10.86 17.81 3.63
N GLY A 316 9.78 18.47 4.08
CA GLY A 316 9.85 19.62 4.97
C GLY A 316 10.54 19.31 6.31
N LEU A 317 10.21 18.18 6.93
CA LEU A 317 10.89 17.71 8.14
C LEU A 317 12.38 17.43 7.88
N SER A 318 12.70 16.74 6.78
CA SER A 318 14.07 16.40 6.42
C SER A 318 14.91 17.65 6.13
N LEU A 319 14.31 18.71 5.57
CA LEU A 319 14.96 20.00 5.34
C LEU A 319 15.34 20.68 6.65
N LEU A 320 14.45 20.66 7.65
CA LEU A 320 14.74 21.21 8.97
C LEU A 320 15.89 20.46 9.64
N THR A 321 15.95 19.14 9.49
CA THR A 321 17.08 18.33 9.98
C THR A 321 18.39 18.69 9.27
N LYS A 322 18.37 18.87 7.93
CA LYS A 322 19.56 19.26 7.16
C LYS A 322 20.12 20.62 7.59
N SER A 323 19.28 21.51 8.12
CA SER A 323 19.72 22.81 8.63
C SER A 323 20.59 22.74 9.90
N ASP A 324 20.78 21.53 10.47
CA ASP A 324 21.47 21.26 11.73
C ASP A 324 20.83 21.99 12.95
N LEU A 325 19.71 22.71 12.76
CA LEU A 325 19.06 23.52 13.79
C LEU A 325 18.52 22.68 14.95
N PHE A 326 18.02 21.49 14.62
CA PHE A 326 17.43 20.55 15.58
C PHE A 326 18.26 19.26 15.73
N GLY A 327 19.51 19.29 15.23
CA GLY A 327 20.35 18.10 15.03
C GLY A 327 20.16 17.47 13.65
N SER A 328 20.97 16.46 13.35
CA SER A 328 21.06 15.77 12.06
C SER A 328 20.15 14.55 11.93
N ASP A 329 19.36 14.24 12.97
CA ASP A 329 18.46 13.08 13.03
C ASP A 329 17.01 13.57 13.21
N PRO A 330 16.07 13.27 12.28
CA PRO A 330 14.66 13.66 12.38
C PRO A 330 13.92 13.00 13.55
N LEU A 331 14.55 12.02 14.20
CA LEU A 331 14.07 11.32 15.39
C LEU A 331 14.95 11.62 16.62
N GLY A 332 15.76 12.67 16.57
CA GLY A 332 16.53 13.16 17.70
C GLY A 332 15.64 13.78 18.78
N GLU A 333 16.13 13.87 20.01
CA GLU A 333 15.37 14.42 21.15
C GLU A 333 14.95 15.89 20.95
N ASN A 334 15.76 16.64 20.20
CA ASN A 334 15.53 18.05 19.87
C ASN A 334 14.79 18.24 18.54
N ALA A 335 14.55 17.17 17.77
CA ALA A 335 13.89 17.23 16.49
C ALA A 335 12.39 17.56 16.66
N PRO A 336 11.77 18.24 15.68
CA PRO A 336 10.34 18.28 15.59
C PRO A 336 9.76 16.87 15.56
N ILE A 337 8.67 16.65 16.30
CA ILE A 337 7.99 15.35 16.32
C ILE A 337 7.16 15.11 15.07
N GLY A 338 6.92 16.13 14.25
CA GLY A 338 6.08 16.03 13.08
C GLY A 338 5.78 17.37 12.40
N MET A 339 5.02 17.31 11.32
CA MET A 339 4.57 18.48 10.54
C MET A 339 3.16 18.21 10.02
N GLY A 340 2.35 19.25 9.87
CA GLY A 340 1.02 19.09 9.31
C GLY A 340 0.45 20.35 8.66
N THR A 341 -0.70 20.17 8.03
CA THR A 341 -1.47 21.23 7.37
C THR A 341 -2.78 21.46 8.09
N ILE A 342 -3.31 22.68 8.01
CA ILE A 342 -4.61 23.03 8.57
C ILE A 342 -5.53 23.71 7.59
N ASP A 343 -6.83 23.46 7.76
CA ASP A 343 -7.87 24.32 7.21
C ASP A 343 -8.20 25.42 8.21
N ARG A 344 -7.94 26.68 7.84
CA ARG A 344 -8.12 27.84 8.73
C ARG A 344 -9.57 28.07 9.17
N ASP A 345 -10.53 27.59 8.38
CA ASP A 345 -11.95 27.79 8.66
C ASP A 345 -12.44 26.85 9.77
N THR A 346 -11.88 25.64 9.83
CA THR A 346 -12.30 24.57 10.76
C THR A 346 -11.28 24.32 11.87
N TYR A 347 -10.04 24.73 11.70
CA TYR A 347 -8.88 24.34 12.53
C TYR A 347 -8.74 22.82 12.66
N HIS A 348 -9.21 22.09 11.66
CA HIS A 348 -8.95 20.66 11.49
C HIS A 348 -7.85 20.52 10.44
N GLY A 349 -7.08 19.45 10.55
CA GLY A 349 -5.93 19.27 9.70
C GLY A 349 -5.51 17.82 9.55
N LYS A 350 -4.40 17.65 8.88
CA LYS A 350 -3.68 16.39 8.73
C LYS A 350 -2.23 16.60 9.12
N GLY A 351 -1.69 15.66 9.86
CA GLY A 351 -0.35 15.73 10.41
C GLY A 351 0.39 14.42 10.21
N LEU A 352 1.68 14.55 9.92
CA LEU A 352 2.65 13.47 9.85
C LEU A 352 3.51 13.51 11.11
N ILE A 353 3.69 12.37 11.78
CA ILE A 353 4.62 12.22 12.89
C ILE A 353 5.93 11.64 12.35
N SER A 354 7.08 12.20 12.73
CA SER A 354 8.40 11.74 12.24
C SER A 354 8.61 10.22 12.45
N ALA A 355 8.23 9.71 13.62
CA ALA A 355 8.36 8.30 13.98
C ALA A 355 7.45 7.34 13.20
N SER A 356 6.49 7.83 12.41
CA SER A 356 5.68 6.96 11.55
C SER A 356 6.31 6.67 10.18
N VAL A 357 7.37 7.40 9.81
CA VAL A 357 7.99 7.32 8.46
C VAL A 357 9.50 7.21 8.47
N PHE A 358 10.18 7.76 9.48
CA PHE A 358 11.63 7.65 9.62
C PHE A 358 11.99 6.48 10.54
N PHE A 359 13.08 5.78 10.24
CA PHE A 359 13.54 4.63 11.02
C PHE A 359 15.05 4.73 11.31
N LYS A 360 15.46 4.39 12.53
CA LYS A 360 16.89 4.36 12.95
C LYS A 360 17.54 2.99 12.76
N ASP A 361 16.72 1.94 12.78
CA ASP A 361 17.17 0.57 12.65
C ASP A 361 16.72 0.04 11.29
N PRO A 362 17.63 -0.54 10.49
CA PRO A 362 17.33 -1.01 9.15
C PRO A 362 16.21 -2.05 9.19
N LYS A 363 15.10 -1.79 8.50
CA LYS A 363 13.98 -2.74 8.38
C LYS A 363 14.21 -3.79 7.30
N TYR A 364 15.19 -3.59 6.44
CA TYR A 364 15.61 -4.53 5.42
C TYR A 364 17.13 -4.72 5.47
N ASP A 365 17.56 -5.98 5.55
CA ASP A 365 18.98 -6.32 5.49
C ASP A 365 19.39 -6.49 4.02
N VAL A 366 19.93 -5.41 3.46
CA VAL A 366 20.47 -5.41 2.09
C VAL A 366 21.71 -6.32 2.00
N SER A 367 22.40 -6.60 3.12
CA SER A 367 23.71 -7.27 3.14
C SER A 367 23.65 -8.69 2.57
N GLU A 368 22.53 -9.40 2.74
CA GLU A 368 22.36 -10.73 2.15
C GLU A 368 22.22 -10.68 0.62
N GLU A 369 21.53 -9.67 0.07
CA GLU A 369 21.45 -9.47 -1.38
C GLU A 369 22.78 -8.96 -1.95
N ILE A 370 23.48 -8.12 -1.20
CA ILE A 370 24.80 -7.59 -1.55
C ILE A 370 25.85 -8.70 -1.61
N LYS A 371 25.83 -9.67 -0.68
CA LYS A 371 26.73 -10.83 -0.73
C LYS A 371 26.53 -11.65 -2.01
N LYS A 372 25.32 -11.66 -2.59
CA LYS A 372 25.07 -12.27 -3.90
C LYS A 372 25.62 -11.39 -5.04
N MET A 373 25.65 -10.07 -4.85
CA MET A 373 26.19 -9.07 -5.78
C MET A 373 27.71 -8.84 -5.69
N ASP A 374 28.39 -9.24 -4.62
CA ASP A 374 29.85 -9.03 -4.45
C ASP A 374 30.72 -9.73 -5.50
N ALA A 375 30.12 -10.57 -6.35
CA ALA A 375 30.74 -11.15 -7.54
C ALA A 375 30.67 -10.23 -8.80
N LEU A 376 30.02 -9.07 -8.70
CA LEU A 376 29.68 -8.18 -9.82
C LEU A 376 30.51 -6.87 -9.76
N PRO A 377 30.68 -6.17 -10.90
CA PRO A 377 31.46 -4.91 -10.97
C PRO A 377 30.92 -3.79 -10.07
N ASP A 378 31.74 -2.76 -9.84
CA ASP A 378 31.32 -1.53 -9.16
C ASP A 378 30.17 -0.84 -9.93
N ASP A 379 29.26 -0.18 -9.22
CA ASP A 379 28.05 0.48 -9.76
C ASP A 379 27.09 -0.48 -10.53
N TYR A 380 27.10 -1.78 -10.22
CA TYR A 380 26.20 -2.79 -10.80
C TYR A 380 24.85 -2.85 -10.06
N LEU A 381 23.77 -3.05 -10.81
CA LEU A 381 22.41 -3.19 -10.29
C LEU A 381 21.97 -4.65 -10.25
N THR A 382 21.07 -4.95 -9.32
CA THR A 382 20.09 -6.04 -9.39
C THR A 382 19.71 -6.47 -10.81
N THR A 383 19.95 -7.70 -11.26
CA THR A 383 19.25 -8.21 -12.45
C THR A 383 17.80 -8.59 -12.15
N HIS A 384 17.40 -8.60 -10.89
CA HIS A 384 16.06 -8.97 -10.43
C HIS A 384 15.50 -7.92 -9.48
N LEU A 385 14.17 -7.83 -9.45
CA LEU A 385 13.44 -6.99 -8.52
C LEU A 385 13.47 -7.64 -7.12
N ASP A 386 13.98 -6.91 -6.14
CA ASP A 386 14.02 -7.31 -4.74
C ASP A 386 12.62 -7.23 -4.11
N VAL A 387 12.32 -8.19 -3.24
CA VAL A 387 11.09 -8.23 -2.44
C VAL A 387 11.43 -7.81 -1.01
N ILE A 388 11.13 -6.56 -0.70
CA ILE A 388 11.44 -5.91 0.57
C ILE A 388 10.24 -6.09 1.50
N THR A 389 10.43 -6.86 2.58
CA THR A 389 9.38 -7.15 3.56
C THR A 389 9.85 -6.74 4.96
N PRO A 390 9.60 -5.50 5.39
CA PRO A 390 9.88 -5.07 6.75
C PRO A 390 9.20 -6.01 7.77
N PRO A 391 9.91 -6.58 8.75
CA PRO A 391 9.37 -7.62 9.64
C PRO A 391 8.09 -7.20 10.40
N GLU A 392 8.04 -5.94 10.80
CA GLU A 392 6.99 -5.35 11.64
C GLU A 392 5.86 -4.71 10.84
N MET A 393 5.92 -4.76 9.50
CA MET A 393 4.90 -4.16 8.63
C MET A 393 4.18 -5.24 7.82
N ASP A 394 2.89 -5.02 7.59
CA ASP A 394 2.03 -5.87 6.76
C ASP A 394 2.06 -5.41 5.28
N HIS A 395 3.26 -5.01 4.84
CA HIS A 395 3.48 -4.44 3.51
C HIS A 395 4.69 -5.07 2.84
N VAL A 396 4.65 -5.01 1.51
CA VAL A 396 5.75 -5.42 0.64
C VAL A 396 6.12 -4.24 -0.21
N PHE A 397 7.42 -4.05 -0.41
CA PHE A 397 7.94 -3.14 -1.40
C PHE A 397 8.68 -3.93 -2.47
N PHE A 398 8.53 -3.49 -3.71
CA PHE A 398 9.23 -4.03 -4.85
C PHE A 398 10.28 -3.02 -5.27
N GLY A 399 11.54 -3.43 -5.24
CA GLY A 399 12.65 -2.50 -5.30
C GLY A 399 13.92 -3.09 -5.86
N ASN A 400 14.99 -2.31 -5.74
CA ASN A 400 16.33 -2.75 -6.10
C ASN A 400 17.35 -1.91 -5.31
N SER A 401 18.59 -2.39 -5.30
CA SER A 401 19.69 -1.78 -4.55
C SER A 401 20.85 -1.40 -5.47
N LEU A 402 21.44 -0.23 -5.22
CA LEU A 402 22.63 0.28 -5.88
C LEU A 402 23.80 0.29 -4.90
N ARG A 403 24.92 -0.33 -5.28
CA ARG A 403 26.19 -0.22 -4.56
C ARG A 403 26.90 1.07 -4.93
N LEU A 404 27.31 1.83 -3.91
CA LEU A 404 28.09 3.05 -4.04
C LEU A 404 29.45 2.88 -3.36
N ILE A 405 30.51 3.35 -4.01
CA ILE A 405 31.88 3.27 -3.46
C ILE A 405 32.48 4.67 -3.44
N SER A 406 32.90 5.11 -2.26
CA SER A 406 33.56 6.41 -2.11
C SER A 406 34.98 6.35 -2.68
N GLY A 407 35.27 7.23 -3.64
CA GLY A 407 36.58 7.31 -4.30
C GLY A 407 37.72 7.73 -3.37
N SER A 408 37.44 8.40 -2.24
CA SER A 408 38.47 8.89 -1.31
C SER A 408 38.89 7.84 -0.26
N ASN A 409 37.94 7.04 0.25
CA ASN A 409 38.16 6.14 1.39
C ASN A 409 37.83 4.67 1.11
N LYS A 410 37.42 4.30 -0.11
CA LYS A 410 36.95 2.96 -0.50
C LYS A 410 35.84 2.38 0.40
N ARG A 411 35.12 3.23 1.13
CA ARG A 411 33.93 2.83 1.87
C ARG A 411 32.86 2.41 0.87
N THR A 412 32.10 1.39 1.24
CA THR A 412 30.98 0.89 0.44
C THR A 412 29.69 1.25 1.15
N GLY A 413 28.71 1.76 0.42
CA GLY A 413 27.36 2.02 0.91
C GLY A 413 26.34 1.53 -0.10
N PHE A 414 25.08 1.50 0.31
CA PHE A 414 24.00 1.00 -0.54
C PHE A 414 22.82 1.94 -0.49
N LEU A 415 22.21 2.16 -1.65
CA LEU A 415 20.95 2.86 -1.80
C LEU A 415 19.92 1.87 -2.31
N THR A 416 18.92 1.55 -1.49
CA THR A 416 17.78 0.71 -1.85
C THR A 416 16.55 1.58 -1.99
N ILE A 417 15.84 1.43 -3.11
CA ILE A 417 14.55 2.09 -3.32
C ILE A 417 13.49 1.06 -3.65
N GLY A 418 12.24 1.34 -3.31
CA GLY A 418 11.12 0.46 -3.65
C GLY A 418 9.78 1.20 -3.73
N THR A 419 8.83 0.57 -4.40
CA THR A 419 7.42 1.00 -4.47
C THR A 419 6.55 0.04 -3.67
N HIS A 420 5.44 0.54 -3.12
CA HIS A 420 4.47 -0.30 -2.42
C HIS A 420 3.86 -1.32 -3.37
N GLY A 421 3.80 -2.59 -2.97
CA GLY A 421 3.21 -3.66 -3.78
C GLY A 421 1.68 -3.73 -3.75
N GLY A 422 1.04 -3.02 -2.82
CA GLY A 422 -0.42 -2.98 -2.66
C GLY A 422 -1.17 -2.59 -3.94
N PRO A 423 -0.77 -1.52 -4.65
CA PRO A 423 -1.35 -1.16 -5.96
C PRO A 423 -1.28 -2.28 -7.01
N ILE A 424 -0.19 -3.06 -7.05
CA ILE A 424 -0.03 -4.19 -8.00
C ILE A 424 -1.05 -5.28 -7.70
N ILE A 425 -1.17 -5.67 -6.43
CA ILE A 425 -2.14 -6.68 -5.98
C ILE A 425 -3.56 -6.18 -6.20
N GLY A 426 -3.83 -4.90 -5.91
CA GLY A 426 -5.13 -4.28 -6.15
C GLY A 426 -5.48 -4.26 -7.65
N SER A 427 -4.50 -4.01 -8.52
CA SER A 427 -4.70 -4.07 -9.98
C SER A 427 -4.97 -5.50 -10.44
N LEU A 428 -4.23 -6.49 -9.92
CA LEU A 428 -4.47 -7.90 -10.22
C LEU A 428 -5.89 -8.32 -9.84
N ALA A 429 -6.34 -7.96 -8.63
CA ALA A 429 -7.67 -8.27 -8.13
C ALA A 429 -8.77 -7.67 -9.01
N ARG A 430 -8.61 -6.40 -9.43
CA ARG A 430 -9.54 -5.72 -10.35
C ARG A 430 -9.54 -6.34 -11.74
N SER A 431 -8.37 -6.63 -12.31
CA SER A 431 -8.25 -7.21 -13.66
C SER A 431 -8.83 -8.62 -13.74
N THR A 432 -8.76 -9.37 -12.64
CA THR A 432 -9.31 -10.73 -12.56
C THR A 432 -10.74 -10.79 -12.01
N HIS A 433 -11.25 -9.67 -11.46
CA HIS A 433 -12.49 -9.60 -10.69
C HIS A 433 -12.57 -10.64 -9.56
N GLN A 434 -11.44 -10.91 -8.93
CA GLN A 434 -11.26 -11.94 -7.91
C GLN A 434 -10.52 -11.39 -6.71
N THR A 435 -10.68 -12.02 -5.55
CA THR A 435 -9.83 -11.70 -4.40
C THR A 435 -8.41 -12.12 -4.73
N ALA A 436 -7.43 -11.24 -4.53
CA ALA A 436 -6.02 -11.52 -4.71
C ALA A 436 -5.29 -11.47 -3.37
N LEU A 437 -4.29 -12.33 -3.22
CA LEU A 437 -3.47 -12.44 -2.02
C LEU A 437 -2.01 -12.50 -2.42
N PHE A 438 -1.17 -11.87 -1.61
CA PHE A 438 0.27 -11.93 -1.77
C PHE A 438 0.95 -12.61 -0.58
N VAL A 439 1.81 -13.57 -0.87
CA VAL A 439 2.64 -14.30 0.11
C VAL A 439 4.10 -14.04 -0.19
N ALA A 440 4.86 -13.74 0.86
CA ALA A 440 6.32 -13.73 0.86
C ALA A 440 6.84 -14.26 2.20
N LYS A 441 7.98 -14.97 2.19
CA LYS A 441 8.60 -15.52 3.41
C LYS A 441 7.63 -16.34 4.27
N ASN A 442 6.80 -17.16 3.62
CA ASN A 442 5.76 -18.00 4.24
C ASN A 442 4.71 -17.22 5.08
N ARG A 443 4.52 -15.91 4.83
CA ARG A 443 3.51 -15.07 5.49
C ARG A 443 2.60 -14.42 4.45
N ILE A 444 1.31 -14.34 4.76
CA ILE A 444 0.33 -13.55 3.99
C ILE A 444 0.59 -12.09 4.31
N ILE A 445 1.04 -11.33 3.33
CA ILE A 445 1.41 -9.93 3.52
C ILE A 445 0.20 -9.02 3.26
N ASN A 446 -0.53 -9.26 2.17
CA ASN A 446 -1.62 -8.38 1.77
C ASN A 446 -2.73 -9.14 1.06
N VAL A 447 -3.98 -8.70 1.27
CA VAL A 447 -5.18 -9.27 0.65
C VAL A 447 -6.03 -8.15 0.08
N ARG A 448 -6.43 -8.29 -1.19
CA ARG A 448 -7.28 -7.34 -1.91
C ARG A 448 -8.54 -8.02 -2.42
N ASP A 449 -9.70 -7.43 -2.21
CA ASP A 449 -10.96 -7.94 -2.75
C ASP A 449 -11.08 -7.73 -4.27
N SER A 450 -12.18 -8.19 -4.88
CA SER A 450 -12.43 -8.03 -6.32
C SER A 450 -12.54 -6.57 -6.81
N GLU A 451 -12.69 -5.60 -5.90
CA GLU A 451 -12.66 -4.17 -6.20
C GLU A 451 -11.24 -3.58 -6.07
N GLY A 452 -10.28 -4.38 -5.60
CA GLY A 452 -8.91 -3.96 -5.32
C GLY A 452 -8.76 -3.22 -3.99
N LYS A 453 -9.75 -3.33 -3.08
CA LYS A 453 -9.68 -2.74 -1.74
C LYS A 453 -9.03 -3.70 -0.76
N GLU A 454 -8.35 -3.14 0.23
CA GLU A 454 -7.73 -3.92 1.31
C GLU A 454 -8.78 -4.70 2.08
N VAL A 455 -8.48 -5.97 2.38
CA VAL A 455 -9.33 -6.78 3.25
C VAL A 455 -8.67 -6.85 4.63
N GLU A 456 -9.33 -6.26 5.63
CA GLU A 456 -8.87 -6.27 7.04
C GLU A 456 -9.34 -7.53 7.82
N GLY A 457 -10.09 -8.42 7.17
CA GLY A 457 -10.68 -9.59 7.81
C GLY A 457 -9.63 -10.62 8.25
N LYS A 458 -9.58 -10.91 9.56
CA LYS A 458 -8.65 -11.89 10.17
C LYS A 458 -8.68 -13.29 9.53
N GLU A 459 -9.81 -13.68 8.94
CA GLU A 459 -9.99 -15.00 8.31
C GLU A 459 -9.02 -15.22 7.14
N TRP A 460 -8.76 -14.19 6.34
CA TRP A 460 -7.86 -14.32 5.18
C TRP A 460 -6.40 -14.50 5.59
N TYR A 461 -5.98 -13.88 6.68
CA TYR A 461 -4.62 -13.99 7.20
C TYR A 461 -4.38 -15.28 8.01
N GLN A 462 -5.42 -16.10 8.23
CA GLN A 462 -5.34 -17.40 8.92
C GLN A 462 -5.22 -18.59 7.97
N ILE A 463 -5.22 -18.35 6.65
CA ILE A 463 -5.10 -19.42 5.67
C ILE A 463 -3.72 -20.09 5.82
N PRO A 464 -3.63 -21.43 5.94
CA PRO A 464 -2.35 -22.13 6.04
C PRO A 464 -1.52 -21.95 4.76
N VAL A 465 -0.47 -21.14 4.84
CA VAL A 465 0.37 -20.78 3.69
C VAL A 465 1.05 -22.00 3.08
N GLU A 466 1.43 -22.99 3.90
CA GLU A 466 2.02 -24.23 3.42
C GLU A 466 1.08 -25.00 2.49
N THR A 467 -0.24 -24.91 2.72
CA THR A 467 -1.23 -25.56 1.87
C THR A 467 -1.35 -24.85 0.52
N LEU A 468 -1.30 -23.52 0.52
CA LEU A 468 -1.33 -22.72 -0.70
C LEU A 468 -0.08 -22.95 -1.55
N LEU A 469 1.11 -22.97 -0.95
CA LEU A 469 2.38 -23.15 -1.65
C LEU A 469 2.62 -24.59 -2.15
N SER A 470 1.92 -25.58 -1.58
CA SER A 470 2.12 -27.00 -1.93
C SER A 470 1.57 -27.42 -3.29
N GLN A 471 0.69 -26.61 -3.90
CA GLN A 471 -0.04 -26.98 -5.11
C GLN A 471 -0.31 -25.76 -6.01
N PRO A 472 -0.28 -25.92 -7.35
CA PRO A 472 -0.50 -24.83 -8.29
C PRO A 472 -1.94 -24.31 -8.28
N SER A 473 -2.90 -25.13 -7.81
CA SER A 473 -4.29 -24.74 -7.60
C SER A 473 -4.94 -25.70 -6.62
N GLY A 474 -6.05 -25.28 -6.01
CA GLY A 474 -6.76 -26.13 -5.05
C GLY A 474 -7.99 -25.48 -4.45
N LEU A 475 -8.62 -26.20 -3.51
CA LEU A 475 -9.70 -25.66 -2.70
C LEU A 475 -9.17 -25.29 -1.32
N VAL A 476 -9.66 -24.17 -0.78
CA VAL A 476 -9.35 -23.71 0.56
C VAL A 476 -10.56 -23.05 1.18
N THR A 477 -10.72 -23.20 2.49
CA THR A 477 -11.82 -22.61 3.24
C THR A 477 -11.35 -21.33 3.91
N VAL A 478 -12.10 -20.24 3.72
CA VAL A 478 -11.88 -18.94 4.37
C VAL A 478 -13.18 -18.55 5.06
N GLY A 479 -13.14 -18.51 6.40
CA GLY A 479 -14.36 -18.41 7.22
C GLY A 479 -15.29 -19.59 6.95
N ASP A 480 -16.55 -19.29 6.58
CA ASP A 480 -17.58 -20.29 6.25
C ASP A 480 -17.68 -20.60 4.75
N LYS A 481 -16.75 -20.13 3.92
CA LYS A 481 -16.83 -20.24 2.45
C LYS A 481 -15.63 -20.98 1.87
N GLU A 482 -15.90 -21.87 0.91
CA GLU A 482 -14.87 -22.53 0.10
C GLU A 482 -14.53 -21.70 -1.14
N TYR A 483 -13.24 -21.54 -1.38
CA TYR A 483 -12.67 -20.88 -2.55
C TYR A 483 -11.79 -21.85 -3.33
N PHE A 484 -11.86 -21.75 -4.65
CA PHE A 484 -10.84 -22.28 -5.54
C PHE A 484 -9.75 -21.23 -5.73
N PHE A 485 -8.50 -21.63 -5.54
CA PHE A 485 -7.36 -20.74 -5.73
C PHE A 485 -6.49 -21.19 -6.90
N LEU A 486 -5.88 -20.21 -7.56
CA LEU A 486 -4.78 -20.40 -8.50
C LEU A 486 -3.52 -19.77 -7.91
N HIS A 487 -2.41 -20.51 -7.93
CA HIS A 487 -1.09 -20.06 -7.53
C HIS A 487 -0.37 -19.49 -8.75
N ILE A 488 0.07 -18.25 -8.64
CA ILE A 488 0.64 -17.45 -9.72
C ILE A 488 2.07 -17.10 -9.31
N VAL A 489 3.06 -17.51 -10.12
CA VAL A 489 4.49 -17.31 -9.85
C VAL A 489 5.15 -16.62 -11.04
N PRO A 490 5.16 -15.27 -11.09
CA PRO A 490 5.67 -14.54 -12.25
C PRO A 490 7.19 -14.70 -12.43
N TYR A 491 7.93 -14.99 -11.37
CA TYR A 491 9.37 -15.28 -11.42
C TYR A 491 9.70 -16.57 -10.66
N LYS A 492 10.27 -17.56 -11.35
CA LYS A 492 10.60 -18.87 -10.75
C LYS A 492 11.74 -18.83 -9.73
N ASN A 493 12.57 -17.79 -9.75
CA ASN A 493 13.78 -17.68 -8.92
C ASN A 493 13.64 -16.71 -7.75
N VAL A 494 12.46 -16.10 -7.57
CA VAL A 494 12.19 -15.12 -6.50
C VAL A 494 11.07 -15.70 -5.63
N ASP A 495 11.19 -15.58 -4.30
CA ASP A 495 10.15 -15.96 -3.34
C ASP A 495 8.98 -14.96 -3.42
N LEU A 496 8.22 -15.07 -4.50
CA LEU A 496 7.18 -14.13 -4.91
C LEU A 496 5.94 -14.91 -5.36
N HIS A 497 4.95 -14.97 -4.48
CA HIS A 497 3.77 -15.81 -4.68
C HIS A 497 2.49 -14.99 -4.64
N PHE A 498 1.76 -14.98 -5.74
CA PHE A 498 0.43 -14.40 -5.83
C PHE A 498 -0.61 -15.51 -5.89
N PHE A 499 -1.77 -15.24 -5.32
CA PHE A 499 -2.91 -16.15 -5.38
C PHE A 499 -4.16 -15.39 -5.77
N ILE A 500 -4.97 -15.97 -6.66
CA ILE A 500 -6.29 -15.45 -7.00
C ILE A 500 -7.35 -16.46 -6.58
N PHE A 501 -8.41 -15.97 -5.95
CA PHE A 501 -9.46 -16.80 -5.34
C PHE A 501 -10.79 -16.55 -6.02
N ASN A 502 -11.43 -17.64 -6.43
CA ASN A 502 -12.81 -17.64 -6.90
C ASN A 502 -13.68 -18.44 -5.94
N PRO A 503 -14.87 -17.97 -5.54
CA PRO A 503 -15.79 -18.83 -4.79
C PRO A 503 -16.02 -20.15 -5.54
N LYS A 504 -15.91 -21.28 -4.84
CA LYS A 504 -16.09 -22.64 -5.41
C LYS A 504 -17.40 -22.75 -6.18
N GLU A 505 -18.47 -22.17 -5.65
CA GLU A 505 -19.78 -22.17 -6.31
C GLU A 505 -19.76 -21.49 -7.68
N LYS A 506 -18.95 -20.44 -7.86
CA LYS A 506 -18.81 -19.71 -9.12
C LYS A 506 -17.92 -20.47 -10.09
N GLU A 507 -16.76 -20.94 -9.64
CA GLU A 507 -15.79 -21.67 -10.46
C GLU A 507 -16.41 -22.94 -11.06
N PHE A 508 -17.12 -23.71 -10.23
CA PHE A 508 -17.72 -24.98 -10.63
C PHE A 508 -19.20 -24.86 -11.03
N ALA A 509 -19.74 -23.64 -11.20
CA ALA A 509 -21.16 -23.39 -11.44
C ALA A 509 -21.69 -24.18 -12.65
N PHE A 510 -20.96 -24.11 -13.77
CA PHE A 510 -21.33 -24.78 -15.02
C PHE A 510 -21.32 -26.31 -14.86
N ILE A 511 -20.25 -26.87 -14.30
CA ILE A 511 -20.11 -28.31 -14.06
C ILE A 511 -21.21 -28.81 -13.12
N ASN A 512 -21.49 -28.07 -12.04
CA ASN A 512 -22.55 -28.39 -11.09
C ASN A 512 -23.95 -28.30 -11.75
N SER A 513 -24.18 -27.32 -12.61
CA SER A 513 -25.42 -27.17 -13.37
C SER A 513 -25.64 -28.34 -14.33
N VAL A 514 -24.61 -28.75 -15.09
CA VAL A 514 -24.66 -29.90 -15.99
C VAL A 514 -24.91 -31.19 -15.20
N ASN A 515 -24.23 -31.39 -14.07
CA ASN A 515 -24.40 -32.57 -13.22
C ASN A 515 -25.83 -32.62 -12.63
N LYS A 516 -26.35 -31.49 -12.14
CA LYS A 516 -27.71 -31.40 -11.63
C LYS A 516 -28.76 -31.67 -12.72
N GLY A 517 -28.64 -31.01 -13.87
CA GLY A 517 -29.53 -31.22 -15.01
C GLY A 517 -29.50 -32.67 -15.51
N SER A 518 -28.32 -33.29 -15.54
CA SER A 518 -28.16 -34.68 -15.92
C SER A 518 -28.84 -35.64 -14.93
N LYS A 519 -28.68 -35.41 -13.62
CA LYS A 519 -29.40 -36.18 -12.59
C LYS A 519 -30.91 -36.03 -12.71
N GLU A 520 -31.40 -34.81 -12.90
CA GLU A 520 -32.84 -34.56 -13.09
C GLU A 520 -33.41 -35.27 -14.33
N ILE A 521 -32.66 -35.30 -15.44
CA ILE A 521 -33.05 -36.02 -16.66
C ILE A 521 -33.11 -37.52 -16.39
N ILE A 522 -32.08 -38.09 -15.75
CA ILE A 522 -32.06 -39.51 -15.38
C ILE A 522 -33.24 -39.85 -14.47
N GLU A 523 -33.53 -39.03 -13.48
CA GLU A 523 -34.65 -39.24 -12.55
C GLU A 523 -36.01 -39.17 -13.26
N LYS A 524 -36.21 -38.17 -14.12
CA LYS A 524 -37.45 -38.02 -14.91
C LYS A 524 -37.65 -39.17 -15.89
N LEU A 525 -36.61 -39.57 -16.61
CA LEU A 525 -36.64 -40.74 -17.49
C LEU A 525 -36.94 -42.00 -16.69
N SER A 526 -36.24 -42.22 -15.57
CA SER A 526 -36.47 -43.35 -14.67
C SER A 526 -37.92 -43.38 -14.16
N PHE A 527 -38.50 -42.23 -13.83
CA PHE A 527 -39.88 -42.13 -13.36
C PHE A 527 -40.90 -42.39 -14.47
N GLN A 528 -40.76 -41.77 -15.64
CA GLN A 528 -41.63 -42.02 -16.80
C GLN A 528 -41.58 -43.48 -17.25
N MET A 529 -40.40 -44.08 -17.20
CA MET A 529 -40.21 -45.49 -17.53
C MET A 529 -40.81 -46.43 -16.47
N ARG A 530 -40.71 -46.11 -15.17
CA ARG A 530 -41.44 -46.84 -14.11
C ARG A 530 -42.95 -46.78 -14.32
N LEU A 531 -43.48 -45.61 -14.68
CA LEU A 531 -44.90 -45.44 -15.01
C LEU A 531 -45.30 -46.28 -16.25
N ALA A 532 -44.48 -46.30 -17.29
CA ALA A 532 -44.72 -47.09 -18.49
C ALA A 532 -44.67 -48.62 -18.19
N ALA A 533 -43.73 -49.06 -17.35
CA ALA A 533 -43.62 -50.46 -16.93
C ALA A 533 -44.82 -50.91 -16.09
N VAL A 534 -45.29 -50.07 -15.16
CA VAL A 534 -46.52 -50.35 -14.39
C VAL A 534 -47.73 -50.33 -15.32
N GLY A 535 -47.84 -49.36 -16.23
CA GLY A 535 -48.91 -49.30 -17.22
C GLY A 535 -48.97 -50.56 -18.09
N GLY A 536 -47.83 -50.99 -18.65
CA GLY A 536 -47.73 -52.21 -19.45
C GLY A 536 -47.89 -53.53 -18.69
N LEU A 537 -47.86 -53.51 -17.35
CA LEU A 537 -48.19 -54.66 -16.50
C LEU A 537 -49.68 -54.70 -16.12
N VAL A 538 -50.36 -53.55 -16.15
CA VAL A 538 -51.78 -53.41 -15.80
C VAL A 538 -52.70 -53.60 -17.03
N PHE A 539 -52.19 -53.29 -18.22
CA PHE A 539 -52.81 -53.62 -19.52
C PHE A 539 -52.31 -54.96 -20.05
#